data_AF-A0A6A6Z3F6-F1
#
_entry.id   AF-A0A6A6Z3F6-F1
#
_cell.length_a   1.000
_cell.length_b   1.000
_cell.length_c   1.000
_cell.angle_alpha   90.00
_cell.angle_beta   90.00
_cell.angle_gamma   90.00
#
_symmetry.space_group_name_H-M   'P 1'
#
loop_
_entity.id
_entity.type
_entity.pdbx_description
1 polymer ?
#
loop_
_entity_poly.entity_id
_entity_poly.type
_entity_poly.pdbx_seq_one_letter_code
_entity_poly.pdbx_strand_id
1 'polypeptide(L)'
;MTSTNDTFPTWSWVSAYGPIHFRGASPRGCSLAFWGIVTSIDTQPTILTIPEPSQRDELLFYDVNYPLQAQVVAALAWQNGCIRSETPDYVLLGCPRKEYKARLWRKWPDYVTYWHDAFDAYYHTANPVFSDSDIELARVPGRILVHSQTAWFTLEHHAEERPDAESVRVGRHAFLLRNKDGLVAGGIYLTEHWAKPYKNLGRKEPVRFIALSTSQYPGTALMSGLLGECAQHLSPSALYGCGCSKPPTEQKPALPSNPESTAPQHIPSCPHHLAFSARLEHLPARKWPPRPRRWVSTSEKRDIAYTKHLADLSYFDNEGALVHQWDDVPTLNVMMVGEGGEGGVGRRVGVGQVYLRRWAEADRGFESVVI
;
A
#
# COMPACT_ATOMS: atom_id res chain seq x y z
N MET A 1 -28.83 -6.24 31.26
CA MET A 1 -29.03 -5.27 30.16
C MET A 1 -27.87 -5.42 29.21
N THR A 2 -28.16 -5.75 27.95
CA THR A 2 -27.19 -6.05 26.89
C THR A 2 -26.66 -4.76 26.28
N SER A 3 -25.35 -4.52 26.42
CA SER A 3 -24.66 -3.50 25.62
C SER A 3 -24.51 -4.03 24.19
N THR A 4 -25.04 -3.30 23.22
CA THR A 4 -25.01 -3.65 21.79
C THR A 4 -23.60 -3.48 21.18
N ASN A 5 -23.34 -4.21 20.10
CA ASN A 5 -22.06 -4.24 19.37
C ASN A 5 -21.84 -2.99 18.47
N ASP A 6 -22.24 -1.80 18.92
CA ASP A 6 -22.35 -0.59 18.09
C ASP A 6 -21.01 0.16 17.87
N THR A 7 -19.90 -0.56 17.72
CA THR A 7 -18.61 0.06 17.34
C THR A 7 -17.71 -0.92 16.59
N PHE A 8 -18.06 -1.21 15.33
CA PHE A 8 -17.10 -1.75 14.38
C PHE A 8 -16.43 -0.59 13.63
N PRO A 9 -15.16 -0.23 13.91
CA PRO A 9 -14.45 0.69 13.06
C PRO A 9 -14.28 0.08 11.66
N THR A 10 -14.47 0.86 10.60
CA THR A 10 -14.25 0.47 9.18
C THR A 10 -12.77 0.27 8.80
N TRP A 11 -11.98 -0.06 9.81
CA TRP A 11 -10.55 -0.23 9.88
C TRP A 11 -10.24 -1.27 10.97
N SER A 12 -11.05 -2.32 11.13
CA SER A 12 -10.99 -3.23 12.29
C SER A 12 -9.74 -4.12 12.36
N TRP A 13 -8.76 -3.68 13.15
CA TRP A 13 -7.55 -4.46 13.51
C TRP A 13 -7.80 -5.55 14.57
N VAL A 14 -9.07 -5.84 14.90
CA VAL A 14 -9.47 -6.42 16.19
C VAL A 14 -9.08 -7.90 16.37
N SER A 15 -8.69 -8.62 15.32
CA SER A 15 -8.03 -9.93 15.44
C SER A 15 -6.56 -9.84 15.93
N ALA A 16 -6.08 -8.67 16.37
CA ALA A 16 -4.77 -8.49 16.97
C ALA A 16 -4.79 -8.63 18.49
N TYR A 17 -4.18 -9.70 19.00
CA TYR A 17 -3.65 -9.68 20.36
C TYR A 17 -2.51 -8.65 20.44
N GLY A 18 -2.82 -7.49 21.02
CA GLY A 18 -1.91 -6.36 21.21
C GLY A 18 -2.10 -5.23 20.19
N PRO A 19 -1.75 -3.98 20.54
CA PRO A 19 -2.02 -2.82 19.71
C PRO A 19 -1.12 -2.77 18.46
N ILE A 20 -1.74 -2.78 17.28
CA ILE A 20 -1.03 -2.54 16.01
C ILE A 20 -0.79 -1.04 15.85
N HIS A 21 0.30 -0.57 16.45
CA HIS A 21 0.81 0.78 16.25
C HIS A 21 1.66 0.85 14.98
N PHE A 22 1.15 1.54 13.96
CA PHE A 22 2.00 2.30 13.03
C PHE A 22 2.67 3.44 13.81
N ARG A 23 3.86 3.87 13.36
CA ARG A 23 4.67 4.88 14.05
C ARG A 23 3.98 6.25 13.99
N GLY A 24 3.24 6.60 15.05
CA GLY A 24 2.56 7.90 15.21
C GLY A 24 1.28 8.08 14.39
N ALA A 25 0.69 7.01 13.86
CA ALA A 25 -0.51 7.08 13.02
C ALA A 25 -1.57 6.07 13.48
N SER A 26 -2.78 6.54 13.76
CA SER A 26 -3.96 5.72 13.46
C SER A 26 -4.00 5.52 11.94
N PRO A 27 -4.32 4.33 11.43
CA PRO A 27 -4.39 4.10 9.99
C PRO A 27 -5.60 4.83 9.41
N ARG A 28 -5.38 6.11 9.04
CA ARG A 28 -6.35 6.94 8.34
C ARG A 28 -6.25 6.64 6.84
N GLY A 29 -7.39 6.30 6.25
CA GLY A 29 -7.44 5.68 4.93
C GLY A 29 -8.87 5.45 4.47
N CYS A 30 -9.07 5.41 3.17
CA CYS A 30 -10.36 5.06 2.57
C CYS A 30 -10.32 3.56 2.24
N SER A 31 -11.33 2.77 2.62
CA SER A 31 -11.28 1.32 2.38
C SER A 31 -11.14 0.96 0.90
N LEU A 32 -10.33 -0.06 0.63
CA LEU A 32 -10.22 -0.77 -0.64
C LEU A 32 -10.59 -2.26 -0.48
N ALA A 33 -11.07 -2.62 0.70
CA ALA A 33 -11.46 -3.97 1.08
C ALA A 33 -12.93 -3.97 1.53
N PHE A 34 -13.69 -4.92 1.00
CA PHE A 34 -15.06 -5.20 1.40
C PHE A 34 -15.02 -6.32 2.44
N TRP A 35 -15.57 -6.08 3.62
CA TRP A 35 -15.46 -7.00 4.75
C TRP A 35 -16.79 -7.70 5.00
N GLY A 36 -16.74 -8.93 5.50
CA GLY A 36 -17.91 -9.67 5.95
C GLY A 36 -17.65 -10.36 7.29
N ILE A 37 -18.66 -10.43 8.13
CA ILE A 37 -18.64 -11.18 9.38
C ILE A 37 -19.80 -12.15 9.33
N VAL A 38 -19.51 -13.43 9.56
CA VAL A 38 -20.53 -14.47 9.63
C VAL A 38 -20.91 -14.68 11.09
N THR A 39 -22.18 -14.51 11.42
CA THR A 39 -22.74 -14.90 12.72
C THR A 39 -23.63 -16.12 12.55
N SER A 40 -23.32 -17.17 13.30
CA SER A 40 -24.06 -18.43 13.34
C SER A 40 -24.23 -18.80 14.81
N ILE A 41 -25.48 -18.77 15.29
CA ILE A 41 -25.87 -19.36 16.58
C ILE A 41 -26.52 -20.70 16.23
N ASP A 42 -26.28 -21.76 17.00
CA ASP A 42 -26.53 -23.18 16.66
C ASP A 42 -27.96 -23.55 16.17
N THR A 43 -28.93 -22.65 16.30
CA THR A 43 -30.34 -22.82 15.91
C THR A 43 -30.86 -21.79 14.92
N GLN A 44 -30.02 -20.88 14.42
CA GLN A 44 -30.40 -19.80 13.49
C GLN A 44 -29.70 -19.92 12.13
N PRO A 45 -30.29 -19.34 11.05
CA PRO A 45 -29.62 -19.26 9.75
C PRO A 45 -28.29 -18.51 9.86
N THR A 46 -27.32 -18.88 9.03
CA THR A 46 -26.05 -18.19 8.88
C THR A 46 -26.30 -16.75 8.40
N ILE A 47 -25.98 -15.74 9.21
CA ILE A 47 -26.14 -14.32 8.85
C ILE A 47 -24.78 -13.76 8.42
N LEU A 48 -24.69 -13.30 7.17
CA LEU A 48 -23.58 -12.49 6.70
C LEU A 48 -23.88 -11.01 6.98
N THR A 49 -23.11 -10.40 7.87
CA THR A 49 -23.14 -8.97 8.14
C THR A 49 -21.99 -8.27 7.44
N ILE A 50 -22.30 -7.28 6.60
CA ILE A 50 -21.31 -6.36 6.02
C ILE A 50 -21.25 -5.12 6.93
N PRO A 51 -20.08 -4.76 7.50
CA PRO A 51 -19.94 -3.58 8.34
C PRO A 51 -19.79 -2.31 7.49
N GLU A 52 -20.74 -1.40 7.63
CA GLU A 52 -20.77 -0.11 6.93
C GLU A 52 -20.12 1.02 7.76
N PRO A 53 -19.58 2.08 7.12
CA PRO A 53 -19.06 3.25 7.82
C PRO A 53 -20.13 4.02 8.60
N SER A 54 -19.73 4.54 9.75
CA SER A 54 -20.56 5.41 10.57
C SER A 54 -20.22 6.89 10.33
N GLN A 55 -21.10 7.81 10.73
CA GLN A 55 -20.78 9.25 10.75
C GLN A 55 -19.55 9.59 11.61
N ARG A 56 -19.14 8.72 12.55
CA ARG A 56 -17.90 8.91 13.33
C ARG A 56 -16.64 8.67 12.51
N ASP A 57 -16.73 7.92 11.42
CA ASP A 57 -15.64 7.69 10.47
C ASP A 57 -15.47 8.86 9.47
N GLU A 58 -16.39 9.85 9.45
CA GLU A 58 -16.26 11.07 8.63
C GLU A 58 -14.95 11.83 8.91
N LEU A 59 -14.43 11.76 10.15
CA LEU A 59 -13.15 12.36 10.54
C LEU A 59 -11.95 11.86 9.69
N LEU A 60 -12.11 10.77 8.92
CA LEU A 60 -11.16 10.34 7.90
C LEU A 60 -11.08 11.30 6.70
N PHE A 61 -12.15 11.99 6.32
CA PHE A 61 -12.14 12.96 5.21
C PHE A 61 -11.91 14.40 5.71
N TYR A 62 -12.11 14.65 7.00
CA TYR A 62 -12.02 15.96 7.64
C TYR A 62 -10.72 16.20 8.44
N ASP A 63 -9.61 15.51 8.14
CA ASP A 63 -8.31 15.88 8.74
C ASP A 63 -7.95 17.32 8.34
N VAL A 64 -8.04 18.24 9.29
CA VAL A 64 -7.83 19.69 9.13
C VAL A 64 -6.51 20.07 8.47
N ASN A 65 -5.52 19.18 8.44
CA ASN A 65 -4.23 19.44 7.80
C ASN A 65 -4.21 19.04 6.30
N TYR A 66 -4.99 18.03 5.88
CA TYR A 66 -4.92 17.43 4.53
C TYR A 66 -6.27 16.87 4.01
N PRO A 67 -7.42 17.56 4.15
CA PRO A 67 -8.74 16.92 3.99
C PRO A 67 -8.99 16.40 2.56
N LEU A 68 -8.59 17.17 1.55
CA LEU A 68 -8.71 16.81 0.13
C LEU A 68 -7.73 15.71 -0.33
N GLN A 69 -6.87 15.19 0.54
CA GLN A 69 -5.90 14.16 0.16
C GLN A 69 -6.50 12.76 0.19
N ALA A 70 -7.37 12.46 1.17
CA ALA A 70 -8.08 11.19 1.27
C ALA A 70 -8.85 10.87 -0.02
N GLN A 71 -9.71 11.80 -0.45
CA GLN A 71 -10.49 11.72 -1.69
C GLN A 71 -9.59 11.56 -2.93
N VAL A 72 -8.51 12.32 -3.05
CA VAL A 72 -7.60 12.22 -4.21
C VAL A 72 -6.92 10.86 -4.27
N VAL A 73 -6.40 10.34 -3.15
CA VAL A 73 -5.75 9.01 -3.14
C VAL A 73 -6.78 7.89 -3.38
N ALA A 74 -8.00 8.02 -2.85
CA ALA A 74 -9.11 7.08 -3.12
C ALA A 74 -9.49 7.05 -4.61
N ALA A 75 -9.66 8.23 -5.22
CA ALA A 75 -9.99 8.34 -6.64
C ALA A 75 -8.85 7.79 -7.52
N LEU A 76 -7.59 8.10 -7.20
CA LEU A 76 -6.45 7.50 -7.89
C LEU A 76 -6.42 5.98 -7.72
N ALA A 77 -6.70 5.44 -6.53
CA ALA A 77 -6.73 4.01 -6.30
C ALA A 77 -7.80 3.32 -7.15
N TRP A 78 -9.01 3.88 -7.19
CA TRP A 78 -10.10 3.38 -8.04
C TRP A 78 -9.74 3.48 -9.53
N GLN A 79 -9.21 4.62 -10.01
CA GLN A 79 -8.73 4.79 -11.39
C GLN A 79 -7.65 3.77 -11.78
N ASN A 80 -6.82 3.31 -10.83
CA ASN A 80 -5.80 2.28 -11.06
C ASN A 80 -6.35 0.84 -10.89
N GLY A 81 -7.67 0.68 -10.75
CA GLY A 81 -8.37 -0.59 -10.64
C GLY A 81 -8.27 -1.27 -9.27
N CYS A 82 -8.07 -0.51 -8.18
CA CYS A 82 -8.04 -1.08 -6.82
C CYS A 82 -9.43 -1.34 -6.21
N ILE A 83 -10.50 -0.99 -6.92
CA ILE A 83 -11.90 -1.28 -6.58
C ILE A 83 -12.50 -2.02 -7.80
N ARG A 84 -13.34 -3.05 -7.55
CA ARG A 84 -13.87 -3.96 -8.58
C ARG A 84 -15.02 -3.37 -9.38
N SER A 85 -15.74 -2.40 -8.81
CA SER A 85 -16.83 -1.69 -9.49
C SER A 85 -16.29 -0.82 -10.64
N GLU A 86 -17.13 -0.63 -11.66
CA GLU A 86 -16.79 0.19 -12.83
C GLU A 86 -16.33 1.58 -12.39
N THR A 87 -15.23 2.07 -12.98
CA THR A 87 -14.62 3.35 -12.59
C THR A 87 -15.43 4.52 -13.17
N PRO A 88 -16.09 5.36 -12.35
CA PRO A 88 -16.93 6.44 -12.86
C PRO A 88 -16.11 7.62 -13.42
N ASP A 89 -16.64 8.32 -14.43
CA ASP A 89 -15.95 9.46 -15.08
C ASP A 89 -15.46 10.55 -14.10
N TYR A 90 -16.20 10.79 -13.01
CA TYR A 90 -15.82 11.80 -12.01
C TYR A 90 -14.56 11.43 -11.21
N VAL A 91 -14.14 10.16 -11.24
CA VAL A 91 -12.90 9.65 -10.64
C VAL A 91 -11.68 9.88 -11.54
N LEU A 92 -11.88 9.93 -12.87
CA LEU A 92 -10.80 9.98 -13.86
C LEU A 92 -10.05 11.31 -13.85
N LEU A 93 -8.73 11.27 -13.65
CA LEU A 93 -7.85 12.43 -13.70
C LEU A 93 -7.67 12.96 -15.15
N GLY A 94 -8.62 13.79 -15.59
CA GLY A 94 -8.65 14.41 -16.92
C GLY A 94 -8.85 15.94 -16.91
N CYS A 95 -8.72 16.59 -15.75
CA CYS A 95 -8.89 18.03 -15.58
C CYS A 95 -7.86 18.58 -14.58
N PRO A 96 -7.62 19.91 -14.54
CA PRO A 96 -6.61 20.50 -13.67
C PRO A 96 -6.89 20.22 -12.20
N ARG A 97 -5.83 20.05 -11.39
CA ARG A 97 -5.89 19.63 -9.98
C ARG A 97 -6.96 20.33 -9.14
N LYS A 98 -7.16 21.64 -9.34
CA LYS A 98 -8.14 22.44 -8.60
C LYS A 98 -9.57 22.00 -8.91
N GLU A 99 -9.87 21.76 -10.18
CA GLU A 99 -11.17 21.26 -10.63
C GLU A 99 -11.37 19.81 -10.20
N TYR A 100 -10.35 18.96 -10.38
CA TYR A 100 -10.36 17.56 -9.94
C TYR A 100 -10.74 17.43 -8.46
N LYS A 101 -10.06 18.19 -7.58
CA LYS A 101 -10.37 18.24 -6.15
C LYS A 101 -11.79 18.75 -5.86
N ALA A 102 -12.24 19.81 -6.54
CA ALA A 102 -13.59 20.35 -6.36
C ALA A 102 -14.69 19.37 -6.81
N ARG A 103 -14.41 18.57 -7.85
CA ARG A 103 -15.31 17.52 -8.35
C ARG A 103 -15.43 16.37 -7.36
N LEU A 104 -14.30 15.86 -6.86
CA LEU A 104 -14.28 14.82 -5.82
C LEU A 104 -14.95 15.28 -4.53
N TRP A 105 -14.66 16.50 -4.07
CA TRP A 105 -15.30 17.07 -2.87
C TRP A 105 -16.83 17.15 -2.98
N ARG A 106 -17.35 17.51 -4.16
CA ARG A 106 -18.79 17.57 -4.40
C ARG A 106 -19.44 16.19 -4.44
N LYS A 107 -18.73 15.16 -4.94
CA LYS A 107 -19.28 13.81 -5.08
C LYS A 107 -19.16 12.98 -3.82
N TRP A 108 -18.10 13.19 -3.03
CA TRP A 108 -17.84 12.49 -1.76
C TRP A 108 -17.70 13.50 -0.60
N PRO A 109 -18.79 14.17 -0.20
CA PRO A 109 -18.78 15.13 0.93
C PRO A 109 -18.40 14.48 2.27
N ASP A 110 -18.55 13.15 2.36
CA ASP A 110 -18.23 12.33 3.51
C ASP A 110 -17.71 10.95 3.07
N TYR A 111 -17.21 10.18 4.04
CA TYR A 111 -16.65 8.84 3.79
C TYR A 111 -17.73 7.79 3.47
N VAL A 112 -18.95 7.97 4.01
CA VAL A 112 -20.08 7.05 3.81
C VAL A 112 -20.49 7.05 2.33
N THR A 113 -20.62 8.24 1.73
CA THR A 113 -20.94 8.43 0.31
C THR A 113 -19.89 7.80 -0.60
N TYR A 114 -18.59 7.95 -0.28
CA TYR A 114 -17.52 7.25 -1.00
C TYR A 114 -17.66 5.73 -0.93
N TRP A 115 -17.96 5.21 0.27
CA TRP A 115 -18.02 3.77 0.50
C TRP A 115 -19.17 3.12 -0.28
N HIS A 116 -20.36 3.74 -0.27
CA HIS A 116 -21.50 3.28 -1.06
C HIS A 116 -21.22 3.34 -2.57
N ASP A 117 -20.68 4.45 -3.09
CA ASP A 117 -20.25 4.54 -4.49
C ASP A 117 -19.31 3.39 -4.88
N ALA A 118 -18.33 3.08 -4.02
CA ALA A 118 -17.33 2.06 -4.27
C ALA A 118 -17.88 0.62 -4.20
N PHE A 119 -18.75 0.34 -3.22
CA PHE A 119 -19.06 -1.02 -2.78
C PHE A 119 -20.53 -1.45 -2.94
N ASP A 120 -21.48 -0.56 -3.24
CA ASP A 120 -22.91 -0.97 -3.35
C ASP A 120 -23.13 -2.06 -4.40
N ALA A 121 -22.35 -2.03 -5.49
CA ALA A 121 -22.37 -3.05 -6.54
C ALA A 121 -21.95 -4.46 -6.06
N TYR A 122 -21.34 -4.59 -4.86
CA TYR A 122 -20.88 -5.85 -4.30
C TYR A 122 -22.03 -6.63 -3.63
N TYR A 123 -23.15 -5.95 -3.31
CA TYR A 123 -24.37 -6.56 -2.80
C TYR A 123 -25.25 -7.22 -3.88
N HIS A 124 -24.85 -7.17 -5.16
CA HIS A 124 -25.62 -7.77 -6.25
C HIS A 124 -25.66 -9.30 -6.15
N THR A 125 -26.83 -9.84 -5.79
CA THR A 125 -27.09 -11.28 -5.57
C THR A 125 -26.85 -12.17 -6.79
N ALA A 126 -26.82 -11.61 -8.01
CA ALA A 126 -26.49 -12.33 -9.24
C ALA A 126 -24.98 -12.60 -9.43
N ASN A 127 -24.11 -11.90 -8.69
CA ASN A 127 -22.66 -12.09 -8.71
C ASN A 127 -22.09 -11.81 -7.31
N PRO A 128 -22.43 -12.64 -6.31
CA PRO A 128 -22.07 -12.41 -4.93
C PRO A 128 -20.55 -12.43 -4.76
N VAL A 129 -20.06 -11.52 -3.94
CA VAL A 129 -18.63 -11.33 -3.69
C VAL A 129 -18.04 -12.44 -2.82
N PHE A 130 -18.82 -12.96 -1.87
CA PHE A 130 -18.47 -14.12 -1.06
C PHE A 130 -19.29 -15.31 -1.54
N SER A 131 -18.63 -16.45 -1.74
CA SER A 131 -19.30 -17.71 -2.07
C SER A 131 -19.87 -18.37 -0.80
N ASP A 132 -20.82 -19.30 -0.97
CA ASP A 132 -21.33 -20.11 0.14
C ASP A 132 -20.20 -20.86 0.87
N SER A 133 -19.15 -21.27 0.14
CA SER A 133 -17.96 -21.92 0.73
C SER A 133 -17.13 -20.96 1.59
N ASP A 134 -17.02 -19.69 1.22
CA ASP A 134 -16.36 -18.68 2.05
C ASP A 134 -17.16 -18.44 3.32
N ILE A 135 -18.48 -18.28 3.18
CA ILE A 135 -19.42 -18.05 4.27
C ILE A 135 -19.40 -19.21 5.28
N GLU A 136 -19.49 -20.46 4.82
CA GLU A 136 -19.40 -21.64 5.69
C GLU A 136 -18.03 -21.75 6.37
N LEU A 137 -16.93 -21.46 5.66
CA LEU A 137 -15.59 -21.44 6.25
C LEU A 137 -15.43 -20.33 7.30
N ALA A 138 -16.13 -19.21 7.17
CA ALA A 138 -16.13 -18.10 8.13
C ALA A 138 -17.05 -18.30 9.35
N ARG A 139 -17.83 -19.38 9.43
CA ARG A 139 -18.73 -19.65 10.59
C ARG A 139 -18.00 -19.87 11.92
N VAL A 140 -16.71 -20.19 11.89
CA VAL A 140 -15.91 -20.38 13.10
C VAL A 140 -15.69 -19.03 13.79
N PRO A 141 -16.09 -18.85 15.07
CA PRO A 141 -15.98 -17.57 15.77
C PRO A 141 -14.56 -16.98 15.73
N GLY A 142 -14.47 -15.71 15.36
CA GLY A 142 -13.21 -14.98 15.23
C GLY A 142 -12.63 -14.96 13.81
N ARG A 143 -13.13 -15.79 12.88
CA ARG A 143 -12.82 -15.65 11.46
C ARG A 143 -13.58 -14.48 10.84
N ILE A 144 -12.97 -13.83 9.85
CA ILE A 144 -13.56 -12.73 9.07
C ILE A 144 -13.39 -12.97 7.57
N LEU A 145 -14.34 -12.47 6.79
CA LEU A 145 -14.28 -12.43 5.33
C LEU A 145 -13.71 -11.11 4.85
N VAL A 146 -12.87 -11.16 3.83
CA VAL A 146 -12.43 -9.98 3.08
C VAL A 146 -12.40 -10.25 1.60
N HIS A 147 -12.99 -9.36 0.80
CA HIS A 147 -12.80 -9.30 -0.64
C HIS A 147 -12.02 -8.04 -0.98
N SER A 148 -10.86 -8.22 -1.59
CA SER A 148 -10.04 -7.10 -2.06
C SER A 148 -9.13 -7.54 -3.19
N GLN A 149 -8.35 -6.60 -3.68
CA GLN A 149 -7.31 -6.86 -4.65
C GLN A 149 -6.11 -7.53 -3.98
N THR A 150 -5.55 -8.55 -4.62
CA THR A 150 -4.28 -9.17 -4.28
C THR A 150 -3.16 -8.79 -5.23
N ALA A 151 -1.94 -8.87 -4.69
CA ALA A 151 -0.70 -8.72 -5.44
C ALA A 151 0.42 -9.51 -4.74
N TRP A 152 1.50 -9.80 -5.47
CA TRP A 152 2.64 -10.56 -4.97
C TRP A 152 3.94 -9.75 -5.03
N PHE A 153 4.69 -9.73 -3.93
CA PHE A 153 5.97 -9.01 -3.81
C PHE A 153 7.01 -9.89 -3.12
N THR A 154 8.28 -9.83 -3.55
CA THR A 154 9.36 -10.51 -2.82
C THR A 154 9.79 -9.67 -1.61
N LEU A 155 10.16 -10.35 -0.52
CA LEU A 155 10.65 -9.73 0.69
C LEU A 155 12.19 -9.62 0.65
N GLU A 156 12.70 -8.45 0.98
CA GLU A 156 14.12 -8.24 1.24
C GLU A 156 14.30 -7.81 2.69
N HIS A 157 14.84 -8.71 3.52
CA HIS A 157 15.19 -8.38 4.90
C HIS A 157 16.27 -7.30 4.92
N HIS A 158 16.07 -6.26 5.74
CA HIS A 158 17.02 -5.18 5.87
C HIS A 158 17.65 -5.09 7.27
N ALA A 159 16.84 -4.82 8.30
CA ALA A 159 17.33 -4.53 9.64
C ALA A 159 16.37 -5.02 10.72
N GLU A 160 16.92 -5.22 11.91
CA GLU A 160 16.17 -5.31 13.14
C GLU A 160 16.00 -3.91 13.74
N GLU A 161 14.76 -3.47 13.94
CA GLU A 161 14.40 -2.29 14.72
C GLU A 161 14.75 -2.60 16.18
N ARG A 162 15.87 -2.05 16.66
CA ARG A 162 16.25 -2.14 18.07
C ARG A 162 15.15 -1.50 18.93
N PRO A 163 14.84 -2.06 20.12
CA PRO A 163 13.99 -1.37 21.08
C PRO A 163 14.62 0.00 21.40
N ASP A 164 13.85 1.08 21.24
CA ASP A 164 14.22 2.34 21.88
C ASP A 164 13.93 2.25 23.39
N ALA A 165 14.55 3.13 24.18
CA ALA A 165 14.43 3.06 25.65
C ALA A 165 13.05 3.50 26.16
N GLU A 166 12.18 4.03 25.30
CA GLU A 166 10.89 4.63 25.68
C GLU A 166 9.66 3.80 25.22
N SER A 167 9.82 2.89 24.25
CA SER A 167 8.71 2.07 23.76
C SER A 167 8.87 0.60 24.13
N VAL A 168 7.77 0.00 24.58
CA VAL A 168 7.65 -1.43 24.93
C VAL A 168 7.60 -2.31 23.66
N ARG A 169 8.32 -1.91 22.59
CA ARG A 169 8.28 -2.56 21.27
C ARG A 169 9.30 -3.69 21.24
N VAL A 170 8.78 -4.91 21.40
CA VAL A 170 9.53 -6.15 21.15
C VAL A 170 10.00 -6.18 19.69
N GLY A 171 11.24 -6.65 19.47
CA GLY A 171 11.99 -6.55 18.21
C GLY A 171 11.17 -6.83 16.94
N ARG A 172 11.23 -5.86 16.01
CA ARG A 172 10.60 -5.92 14.69
C ARG A 172 11.68 -5.95 13.62
N HIS A 173 11.38 -6.58 12.49
CA HIS A 173 12.26 -6.67 11.34
C HIS A 173 11.68 -5.90 10.17
N ALA A 174 12.47 -4.97 9.67
CA ALA A 174 12.21 -4.18 8.48
C ALA A 174 12.45 -5.03 7.23
N PHE A 175 11.45 -5.10 6.35
CA PHE A 175 11.58 -5.68 5.01
C PHE A 175 11.19 -4.65 3.96
N LEU A 176 11.99 -4.54 2.90
CA LEU A 176 11.59 -3.86 1.66
C LEU A 176 10.77 -4.84 0.80
N LEU A 177 9.71 -4.33 0.19
CA LEU A 177 8.89 -5.05 -0.78
C LEU A 177 9.44 -4.76 -2.17
N ARG A 178 9.72 -5.80 -2.97
CA ARG A 178 10.15 -5.66 -4.37
C ARG A 178 9.10 -6.16 -5.35
N ASN A 179 8.91 -5.43 -6.44
CA ASN A 179 8.14 -5.92 -7.58
C ASN A 179 8.93 -7.00 -8.38
N LYS A 180 8.33 -7.57 -9.43
CA LYS A 180 8.94 -8.59 -10.29
C LYS A 180 10.25 -8.18 -10.97
N ASP A 181 10.46 -6.88 -11.20
CA ASP A 181 11.69 -6.33 -11.79
C ASP A 181 12.81 -6.14 -10.75
N GLY A 182 12.45 -6.13 -9.46
CA GLY A 182 13.32 -5.88 -8.31
C GLY A 182 13.27 -4.43 -7.78
N LEU A 183 12.40 -3.57 -8.33
CA LEU A 183 12.22 -2.19 -7.90
C LEU A 183 11.55 -2.15 -6.53
N VAL A 184 11.83 -1.10 -5.74
CA VAL A 184 11.11 -0.87 -4.47
C VAL A 184 9.63 -0.61 -4.79
N ALA A 185 8.77 -1.47 -4.25
CA ALA A 185 7.32 -1.31 -4.25
C ALA A 185 6.82 -0.70 -2.94
N GLY A 186 7.49 -0.99 -1.82
CA GLY A 186 7.04 -0.59 -0.50
C GLY A 186 7.87 -1.22 0.62
N GLY A 187 7.24 -1.44 1.78
CA GLY A 187 7.90 -2.02 2.95
C GLY A 187 6.94 -2.46 4.05
N ILE A 188 7.38 -3.40 4.88
CA ILE A 188 6.61 -4.04 5.96
C ILE A 188 7.49 -4.25 7.19
N TYR A 189 6.89 -4.19 8.38
CA TYR A 189 7.54 -4.63 9.63
C TYR A 189 6.90 -5.93 10.11
N LEU A 190 7.72 -6.94 10.38
CA LEU A 190 7.30 -8.23 10.94
C LEU A 190 7.88 -8.43 12.35
N THR A 191 7.16 -9.10 13.25
CA THR A 191 7.75 -9.53 14.54
C THR A 191 8.75 -10.66 14.33
N GLU A 192 9.66 -10.92 15.28
CA GLU A 192 10.65 -12.02 15.19
C GLU A 192 10.04 -13.36 14.74
N HIS A 193 8.91 -13.77 15.36
CA HIS A 193 8.20 -15.00 15.02
C HIS A 193 7.87 -15.10 13.53
N TRP A 194 7.41 -13.98 12.94
CA TRP A 194 7.01 -13.91 11.55
C TRP A 194 8.16 -13.62 10.59
N ALA A 195 9.20 -12.90 11.05
CA ALA A 195 10.35 -12.57 10.24
C ALA A 195 11.27 -13.78 9.98
N LYS A 196 11.38 -14.69 10.95
CA LYS A 196 12.36 -15.78 10.94
C LYS A 196 12.38 -16.64 9.66
N PRO A 197 11.25 -17.05 9.04
CA PRO A 197 11.28 -17.77 7.76
C PRO A 197 11.83 -16.89 6.62
N TYR A 198 11.39 -15.64 6.53
CA TYR A 198 11.70 -14.73 5.42
C TYR A 198 13.09 -14.10 5.49
N LYS A 199 13.72 -14.04 6.67
CA LYS A 199 15.15 -13.68 6.83
C LYS A 199 16.07 -14.56 5.95
N ASN A 200 15.74 -15.86 5.84
CA ASN A 200 16.58 -16.86 5.19
C ASN A 200 16.19 -17.16 3.73
N LEU A 201 14.94 -16.90 3.34
CA LEU A 201 14.45 -17.13 1.97
C LEU A 201 15.07 -16.16 0.94
N GLY A 202 15.43 -14.95 1.38
CA GLY A 202 15.91 -13.88 0.49
C GLY A 202 14.85 -13.46 -0.54
N ARG A 203 15.28 -12.80 -1.62
CA ARG A 203 14.39 -12.26 -2.68
C ARG A 203 13.74 -13.34 -3.59
N LYS A 204 13.70 -14.61 -3.18
CA LYS A 204 13.46 -15.74 -4.10
C LYS A 204 11.99 -16.03 -4.39
N GLU A 205 11.14 -15.96 -3.38
CA GLU A 205 9.72 -16.30 -3.51
C GLU A 205 8.85 -15.08 -3.18
N PRO A 206 7.90 -14.71 -4.05
CA PRO A 206 7.02 -13.58 -3.81
C PRO A 206 5.87 -14.02 -2.89
N VAL A 207 5.58 -13.21 -1.86
CA VAL A 207 4.52 -13.50 -0.89
C VAL A 207 3.25 -12.72 -1.21
N ARG A 208 2.09 -13.27 -0.84
CA ARG A 208 0.77 -12.68 -1.11
C ARG A 208 0.46 -11.51 -0.17
N PHE A 209 -0.03 -10.43 -0.76
CA PHE A 209 -0.60 -9.28 -0.06
C PHE A 209 -2.03 -9.02 -0.54
N ILE A 210 -2.91 -8.59 0.37
CA ILE A 210 -4.19 -7.95 0.03
C ILE A 210 -4.09 -6.44 0.26
N ALA A 211 -4.77 -5.64 -0.57
CA ALA A 211 -5.02 -4.24 -0.24
C ALA A 211 -6.02 -4.14 0.94
N LEU A 212 -5.85 -3.13 1.79
CA LEU A 212 -6.80 -2.82 2.88
C LEU A 212 -7.49 -1.48 2.65
N SER A 213 -6.67 -0.44 2.46
CA SER A 213 -7.12 0.95 2.36
C SER A 213 -6.06 1.81 1.70
N THR A 214 -6.44 2.99 1.24
CA THR A 214 -5.47 4.05 0.93
C THR A 214 -4.79 4.55 2.19
N SER A 215 -3.57 5.09 2.09
CA SER A 215 -2.94 5.81 3.20
C SER A 215 -3.16 7.31 3.05
N GLN A 216 -3.63 7.96 4.12
CA GLN A 216 -3.65 9.42 4.25
C GLN A 216 -2.42 9.96 4.97
N TYR A 217 -1.73 9.10 5.72
CA TYR A 217 -0.41 9.45 6.24
C TYR A 217 0.57 9.54 5.08
N PRO A 218 1.56 10.44 5.11
CA PRO A 218 2.54 10.54 4.05
C PRO A 218 3.07 9.17 3.69
N GLY A 219 2.98 8.78 2.41
CA GLY A 219 3.50 7.47 1.97
C GLY A 219 5.00 7.34 2.24
N THR A 220 5.65 8.49 2.32
CA THR A 220 7.03 8.65 2.77
C THR A 220 7.20 8.50 4.28
N ALA A 221 6.19 8.37 5.14
CA ALA A 221 6.40 8.28 6.60
C ALA A 221 7.03 6.94 7.01
N LEU A 222 6.44 5.81 6.59
CA LEU A 222 7.01 4.48 6.79
C LEU A 222 8.21 4.28 5.86
N MET A 223 8.10 4.71 4.60
CA MET A 223 9.15 4.54 3.61
C MET A 223 10.38 5.43 3.87
N SER A 224 10.26 6.62 4.47
CA SER A 224 11.40 7.46 4.84
C SER A 224 12.14 6.92 6.06
N GLY A 225 11.44 6.24 6.98
CA GLY A 225 12.07 5.50 8.07
C GLY A 225 12.86 4.34 7.50
N LEU A 226 12.15 3.40 6.85
CA LEU A 226 12.72 2.23 6.19
C LEU A 226 13.85 2.59 5.22
N LEU A 227 13.59 3.39 4.18
CA LEU A 227 14.61 3.81 3.22
C LEU A 227 15.70 4.66 3.87
N GLY A 228 15.43 5.40 4.96
CA GLY A 228 16.43 6.20 5.67
C GLY A 228 17.45 5.34 6.42
N GLU A 229 16.96 4.35 7.14
CA GLU A 229 17.75 3.31 7.80
C GLU A 229 18.48 2.45 6.74
N CYS A 230 17.78 2.02 5.68
CA CYS A 230 18.35 1.27 4.55
C CYS A 230 19.44 2.03 3.80
N ALA A 231 19.23 3.33 3.57
CA ALA A 231 20.09 4.12 2.72
C ALA A 231 21.51 4.18 3.28
N GLN A 232 21.70 4.16 4.61
CA GLN A 232 23.03 4.27 5.22
C GLN A 232 24.00 3.20 4.69
N HIS A 233 23.51 1.96 4.55
CA HIS A 233 24.31 0.78 4.20
C HIS A 233 24.24 0.38 2.72
N LEU A 234 23.29 0.90 1.95
CA LEU A 234 23.10 0.55 0.54
C LEU A 234 23.52 1.67 -0.43
N SER A 235 23.97 1.27 -1.62
CA SER A 235 24.10 2.18 -2.75
C SER A 235 22.70 2.55 -3.28
N PRO A 236 22.48 3.75 -3.87
CA PRO A 236 21.17 4.08 -4.43
C PRO A 236 20.70 3.10 -5.50
N SER A 237 21.63 2.52 -6.28
CA SER A 237 21.34 1.46 -7.25
C SER A 237 20.74 0.23 -6.59
N ALA A 238 21.36 -0.27 -5.51
CA ALA A 238 20.86 -1.44 -4.76
C ALA A 238 19.56 -1.13 -4.01
N LEU A 239 19.48 0.06 -3.40
CA LEU A 239 18.30 0.53 -2.69
C LEU A 239 17.08 0.55 -3.63
N TYR A 240 17.15 1.23 -4.77
CA TYR A 240 16.00 1.35 -5.69
C TYR A 240 15.82 0.16 -6.64
N GLY A 241 16.73 -0.83 -6.65
CA GLY A 241 16.55 -2.08 -7.38
C GLY A 241 17.13 -2.12 -8.80
N CYS A 242 18.05 -1.21 -9.14
CA CYS A 242 18.67 -1.15 -10.46
C CYS A 242 19.45 -2.43 -10.80
N GLY A 243 19.26 -2.97 -12.01
CA GLY A 243 19.90 -4.21 -12.45
C GLY A 243 21.43 -4.23 -12.33
N CYS A 244 22.10 -3.09 -12.52
CA CYS A 244 23.55 -2.94 -12.39
C CYS A 244 24.12 -3.18 -10.97
N SER A 245 23.26 -3.31 -9.95
CA SER A 245 23.67 -3.65 -8.58
C SER A 245 23.54 -5.15 -8.26
N LYS A 246 22.95 -5.94 -9.17
CA LYS A 246 22.90 -7.40 -9.04
C LYS A 246 24.29 -8.00 -9.37
N PRO A 247 24.72 -9.06 -8.68
CA PRO A 247 25.98 -9.75 -9.01
C PRO A 247 25.93 -10.29 -10.46
N PRO A 248 27.09 -10.48 -11.14
CA PRO A 248 27.12 -10.91 -12.54
C PRO A 248 26.35 -12.21 -12.82
N THR A 249 26.26 -13.10 -11.83
CA THR A 249 25.50 -14.37 -11.89
C THR A 249 23.98 -14.20 -11.91
N GLU A 250 23.45 -13.05 -11.49
CA GLU A 250 22.01 -12.72 -11.50
C GLU A 250 21.63 -11.70 -12.59
N GLN A 251 22.61 -11.16 -13.30
CA GLN A 251 22.38 -10.35 -14.48
C GLN A 251 21.93 -11.29 -15.60
N LYS A 252 20.60 -11.42 -15.79
CA LYS A 252 20.05 -12.16 -16.93
C LYS A 252 20.75 -11.66 -18.21
N PRO A 253 21.39 -12.52 -19.01
CA PRO A 253 21.86 -12.11 -20.32
C PRO A 253 20.66 -11.58 -21.09
N ALA A 254 20.76 -10.34 -21.58
CA ALA A 254 19.72 -9.79 -22.43
C ALA A 254 19.53 -10.74 -23.63
N LEU A 255 18.27 -11.11 -23.91
CA LEU A 255 17.96 -11.78 -25.17
C LEU A 255 18.50 -10.91 -26.31
N PRO A 256 19.21 -11.48 -27.30
CA PRO A 256 19.91 -10.70 -28.32
C PRO A 256 18.91 -10.12 -29.34
N SER A 257 18.22 -9.06 -28.95
CA SER A 257 17.29 -8.30 -29.81
C SER A 257 17.89 -7.02 -30.39
N ASN A 258 19.10 -6.62 -29.99
CA ASN A 258 19.93 -5.68 -30.75
C ASN A 258 21.42 -5.74 -30.32
N PRO A 259 22.39 -5.87 -31.25
CA PRO A 259 23.82 -5.92 -30.90
C PRO A 259 24.41 -4.59 -30.40
N GLU A 260 23.68 -3.47 -30.51
CA GLU A 260 24.16 -2.13 -30.13
C GLU A 260 23.82 -1.70 -28.69
N SER A 261 23.09 -2.51 -27.91
CA SER A 261 22.69 -2.16 -26.53
C SER A 261 22.88 -3.30 -25.53
N THR A 262 24.13 -3.72 -25.34
CA THR A 262 24.53 -4.64 -24.26
C THR A 262 24.69 -3.97 -22.88
N ALA A 263 24.53 -2.64 -22.79
CA ALA A 263 24.58 -1.92 -21.53
C ALA A 263 23.34 -2.23 -20.67
N PRO A 264 23.49 -2.46 -19.35
CA PRO A 264 22.35 -2.70 -18.47
C PRO A 264 21.45 -1.46 -18.42
N GLN A 265 20.15 -1.64 -18.67
CA GLN A 265 19.18 -0.54 -18.60
C GLN A 265 19.10 -0.02 -17.15
N HIS A 266 19.63 1.18 -16.92
CA HIS A 266 19.60 1.83 -15.62
C HIS A 266 18.24 2.50 -15.38
N ILE A 267 17.74 2.46 -14.14
CA ILE A 267 16.53 3.19 -13.74
C ILE A 267 16.85 4.67 -13.46
N PRO A 268 15.88 5.61 -13.57
CA PRO A 268 16.12 7.04 -13.35
C PRO A 268 16.76 7.40 -11.98
N SER A 269 16.52 6.60 -10.95
CA SER A 269 17.12 6.73 -9.60
C SER A 269 18.52 6.14 -9.46
N CYS A 270 19.10 5.55 -10.51
CA CYS A 270 20.44 4.99 -10.49
C CYS A 270 21.49 6.07 -10.82
N PRO A 271 22.56 6.23 -10.02
CA PRO A 271 23.64 7.20 -10.30
C PRO A 271 24.41 6.98 -11.62
N HIS A 272 24.20 5.86 -12.31
CA HIS A 272 24.77 5.55 -13.62
C HIS A 272 23.81 5.84 -14.79
N HIS A 273 22.56 6.23 -14.51
CA HIS A 273 21.59 6.60 -15.54
C HIS A 273 21.96 7.95 -16.17
N LEU A 274 21.91 8.05 -17.50
CA LEU A 274 22.33 9.24 -18.25
C LEU A 274 21.61 10.52 -17.80
N ALA A 275 20.31 10.42 -17.49
CA ALA A 275 19.50 11.54 -17.00
C ALA A 275 19.39 11.62 -15.46
N PHE A 276 20.29 10.99 -14.70
CA PHE A 276 20.28 11.00 -13.23
C PHE A 276 20.39 12.42 -12.67
N SER A 277 21.40 13.18 -13.12
CA SER A 277 21.64 14.56 -12.70
C SER A 277 20.74 15.58 -13.40
N ALA A 278 19.97 15.17 -14.41
CA ALA A 278 19.05 16.06 -15.12
C ALA A 278 17.93 16.51 -14.18
N ARG A 279 17.59 17.81 -14.21
CA ARG A 279 16.48 18.37 -13.43
C ARG A 279 15.15 17.76 -13.89
N LEU A 280 14.21 17.59 -12.97
CA LEU A 280 12.81 17.29 -13.31
C LEU A 280 12.05 18.60 -13.60
N GLU A 281 11.38 18.65 -14.75
CA GLU A 281 10.67 19.84 -15.25
C GLU A 281 9.50 20.25 -14.34
N HIS A 282 8.75 19.27 -13.84
CA HIS A 282 7.58 19.44 -12.98
C HIS A 282 7.90 19.79 -11.51
N LEU A 283 9.18 19.90 -11.13
CA LEU A 283 9.54 20.30 -9.77
C LEU A 283 9.59 21.82 -9.61
N PRO A 284 8.96 22.38 -8.56
CA PRO A 284 8.95 23.82 -8.33
C PRO A 284 10.38 24.38 -8.26
N ALA A 285 10.55 25.63 -8.70
CA ALA A 285 11.86 26.22 -8.94
C ALA A 285 12.82 26.24 -7.72
N ARG A 286 12.29 26.08 -6.50
CA ARG A 286 13.01 26.10 -5.22
C ARG A 286 13.86 24.84 -5.00
N LYS A 287 15.15 24.96 -5.35
CA LYS A 287 16.29 24.13 -4.91
C LYS A 287 16.08 22.62 -5.10
N TRP A 288 16.46 22.13 -6.27
CA TRP A 288 16.77 20.72 -6.50
C TRP A 288 18.08 20.33 -5.78
N PRO A 289 18.16 19.13 -5.15
CA PRO A 289 17.04 18.28 -4.78
C PRO A 289 16.25 18.90 -3.60
N PRO A 290 14.91 18.85 -3.59
CA PRO A 290 14.11 19.37 -2.49
C PRO A 290 14.33 18.49 -1.25
N ARG A 291 15.09 18.99 -0.27
CA ARG A 291 15.34 18.26 0.98
C ARG A 291 14.01 17.98 1.70
N PRO A 292 13.63 16.71 1.90
CA PRO A 292 12.39 16.38 2.61
C PRO A 292 12.50 16.88 4.05
N ARG A 293 11.39 17.38 4.63
CA ARG A 293 11.41 17.97 5.98
C ARG A 293 11.89 17.03 7.09
N ARG A 294 11.90 15.71 6.84
CA ARG A 294 12.33 14.64 7.75
C ARG A 294 13.49 13.79 7.25
N TRP A 295 14.08 14.10 6.08
CA TRP A 295 15.19 13.33 5.52
C TRP A 295 16.40 14.23 5.30
N VAL A 296 17.42 14.04 6.13
CA VAL A 296 18.73 14.66 5.95
C VAL A 296 19.69 13.55 5.54
N SER A 297 19.70 13.24 4.24
CA SER A 297 20.82 12.46 3.71
C SER A 297 22.08 13.32 3.73
N THR A 298 23.21 12.74 4.12
CA THR A 298 24.53 13.37 3.99
C THR A 298 25.06 13.31 2.55
N SER A 299 24.32 12.68 1.62
CA SER A 299 24.74 12.44 0.24
C SER A 299 23.74 13.02 -0.77
N GLU A 300 24.18 14.01 -1.53
CA GLU A 300 23.43 14.60 -2.64
C GLU A 300 22.95 13.54 -3.65
N LYS A 301 23.76 12.50 -3.92
CA LYS A 301 23.37 11.38 -4.79
C LYS A 301 22.16 10.60 -4.23
N ARG A 302 22.02 10.48 -2.92
CA ARG A 302 20.85 9.82 -2.30
C ARG A 302 19.61 10.72 -2.41
N ASP A 303 19.76 12.03 -2.19
CA ASP A 303 18.67 12.99 -2.35
C ASP A 303 18.17 13.04 -3.80
N ILE A 304 19.08 13.07 -4.79
CA ILE A 304 18.73 12.99 -6.23
C ILE A 304 18.00 11.67 -6.52
N ALA A 305 18.54 10.53 -6.10
CA ALA A 305 17.96 9.21 -6.36
C ALA A 305 16.55 9.05 -5.76
N TYR A 306 16.36 9.55 -4.52
CA TYR A 306 15.06 9.60 -3.85
C TYR A 306 14.08 10.53 -4.58
N THR A 307 14.54 11.70 -5.01
CA THR A 307 13.72 12.65 -5.77
C THR A 307 13.28 12.06 -7.12
N LYS A 308 14.17 11.37 -7.84
CA LYS A 308 13.83 10.61 -9.05
C LYS A 308 12.84 9.48 -8.77
N HIS A 309 12.96 8.80 -7.62
CA HIS A 309 12.06 7.71 -7.23
C HIS A 309 10.64 8.23 -6.94
N LEU A 310 10.51 9.34 -6.20
CA LEU A 310 9.19 9.95 -5.96
C LEU A 310 8.54 10.45 -7.26
N ALA A 311 9.31 10.98 -8.21
CA ALA A 311 8.79 11.39 -9.52
C ALA A 311 8.16 10.22 -10.28
N ASP A 312 8.87 9.10 -10.32
CA ASP A 312 8.44 7.86 -10.96
C ASP A 312 7.18 7.28 -10.32
N LEU A 313 6.86 7.66 -9.08
CA LEU A 313 5.66 7.25 -8.33
C LEU A 313 4.55 8.32 -8.31
N SER A 314 4.81 9.50 -8.87
CA SER A 314 3.91 10.66 -8.78
C SER A 314 2.82 10.67 -9.86
N TYR A 315 1.69 11.29 -9.51
CA TYR A 315 0.55 11.52 -10.39
C TYR A 315 0.43 13.01 -10.73
N PHE A 316 0.22 13.28 -12.01
CA PHE A 316 0.16 14.61 -12.60
C PHE A 316 -1.20 14.78 -13.29
N ASP A 317 -1.77 15.98 -13.22
CA ASP A 317 -2.95 16.33 -14.01
C ASP A 317 -2.62 16.58 -15.49
N ASN A 318 -3.62 16.95 -16.28
CA ASN A 318 -3.49 17.22 -17.71
C ASN A 318 -2.66 18.48 -18.04
N GLU A 319 -2.35 19.33 -17.05
CA GLU A 319 -1.44 20.48 -17.17
C GLU A 319 0.00 20.12 -16.72
N GLY A 320 0.23 18.88 -16.28
CA GLY A 320 1.53 18.41 -15.77
C GLY A 320 1.79 18.78 -14.31
N ALA A 321 0.79 19.25 -13.56
CA ALA A 321 0.93 19.63 -12.16
C ALA A 321 0.63 18.46 -11.20
N LEU A 322 1.42 18.35 -10.12
CA LEU A 322 1.27 17.31 -9.09
C LEU A 322 -0.09 17.38 -8.38
N VAL A 323 -0.85 16.29 -8.39
CA VAL A 323 -2.17 16.25 -7.71
C VAL A 323 -2.07 16.12 -6.18
N HIS A 324 -1.00 15.50 -5.69
CA HIS A 324 -0.66 15.29 -4.27
C HIS A 324 0.48 16.24 -3.82
N GLN A 325 1.04 16.06 -2.62
CA GLN A 325 2.28 16.79 -2.22
C GLN A 325 3.51 16.01 -2.69
N TRP A 326 4.62 16.72 -2.95
CA TRP A 326 5.80 16.11 -3.56
C TRP A 326 6.37 14.95 -2.73
N ASP A 327 6.56 15.18 -1.43
CA ASP A 327 7.01 14.21 -0.44
C ASP A 327 5.85 13.34 0.09
N ASP A 328 4.75 13.24 -0.65
CA ASP A 328 3.57 12.47 -0.29
C ASP A 328 2.96 11.79 -1.51
N VAL A 329 3.70 10.81 -2.04
CA VAL A 329 3.25 9.96 -3.13
C VAL A 329 2.14 9.00 -2.65
N PRO A 330 1.06 8.80 -3.43
CA PRO A 330 -0.03 7.88 -3.09
C PRO A 330 0.46 6.48 -2.70
N THR A 331 -0.02 5.99 -1.55
CA THR A 331 0.29 4.65 -1.02
C THR A 331 -0.98 3.93 -0.57
N LEU A 332 -0.90 2.60 -0.54
CA LEU A 332 -1.88 1.69 0.01
C LEU A 332 -1.34 1.06 1.29
N ASN A 333 -2.20 0.90 2.29
CA ASN A 333 -1.95 -0.01 3.41
C ASN A 333 -2.27 -1.44 2.94
N VAL A 334 -1.33 -2.36 3.10
CA VAL A 334 -1.42 -3.72 2.55
C VAL A 334 -1.08 -4.77 3.62
N MET A 335 -1.84 -5.86 3.64
CA MET A 335 -1.65 -6.95 4.61
C MET A 335 -1.03 -8.16 3.94
N MET A 336 0.06 -8.66 4.53
CA MET A 336 0.66 -9.93 4.14
C MET A 336 -0.20 -11.08 4.70
N VAL A 337 -0.63 -11.96 3.81
CA VAL A 337 -1.47 -13.12 4.14
C VAL A 337 -0.68 -14.40 3.85
N GLY A 338 -0.31 -15.11 4.91
CA GLY A 338 0.26 -16.45 4.82
C GLY A 338 -0.83 -17.53 4.73
N GLU A 339 -0.42 -18.76 4.47
CA GLU A 339 -1.31 -19.91 4.55
C GLU A 339 -1.64 -20.22 6.03
N GLY A 340 -2.91 -20.47 6.32
CA GLY A 340 -3.33 -21.15 7.55
C GLY A 340 -3.22 -22.66 7.37
N GLY A 341 -3.07 -23.39 8.48
CA GLY A 341 -3.01 -24.87 8.45
C GLY A 341 -4.36 -25.54 8.16
N GLU A 342 -5.43 -24.77 7.98
CA GLU A 342 -6.79 -25.22 7.72
C GLU A 342 -7.14 -24.79 6.28
N GLY A 343 -7.33 -25.77 5.39
CA GLY A 343 -7.33 -25.58 3.93
C GLY A 343 -8.34 -24.54 3.43
N GLY A 344 -7.86 -23.32 3.17
CA GLY A 344 -8.66 -22.18 2.69
C GLY A 344 -8.59 -20.93 3.59
N VAL A 345 -8.23 -21.09 4.87
CA VAL A 345 -8.09 -19.95 5.80
C VAL A 345 -6.70 -19.34 5.65
N GLY A 346 -6.62 -18.04 5.39
CA GLY A 346 -5.38 -17.27 5.42
C GLY A 346 -5.02 -16.84 6.84
N ARG A 347 -3.72 -16.72 7.14
CA ARG A 347 -3.25 -16.20 8.43
C ARG A 347 -2.61 -14.81 8.23
N ARG A 348 -3.05 -13.81 9.01
CA ARG A 348 -2.41 -12.48 9.00
C ARG A 348 -0.97 -12.58 9.53
N VAL A 349 -0.01 -12.23 8.69
CA VAL A 349 1.42 -12.23 9.03
C VAL A 349 1.88 -10.85 9.51
N GLY A 350 1.50 -9.80 8.79
CA GLY A 350 1.85 -8.41 9.14
C GLY A 350 1.22 -7.41 8.17
N VAL A 351 1.44 -6.12 8.42
CA VAL A 351 0.89 -5.05 7.57
C VAL A 351 1.98 -4.02 7.26
N GLY A 352 2.03 -3.61 6.00
CA GLY A 352 2.99 -2.65 5.47
C GLY A 352 2.31 -1.62 4.58
N GLN A 353 3.12 -0.91 3.80
CA GLN A 353 2.65 0.05 2.80
C GLN A 353 3.33 -0.19 1.46
N VAL A 354 2.57 0.00 0.38
CA VAL A 354 3.03 -0.10 -1.02
C VAL A 354 2.64 1.17 -1.77
N TYR A 355 3.51 1.69 -2.63
CA TYR A 355 3.20 2.81 -3.51
C TYR A 355 2.11 2.43 -4.50
N LEU A 356 1.08 3.26 -4.66
CA LEU A 356 -0.09 2.95 -5.47
C LEU A 356 0.28 2.60 -6.92
N ARG A 357 1.24 3.32 -7.54
CA ARG A 357 1.70 2.99 -8.89
C ARG A 357 2.40 1.62 -8.95
N ARG A 358 3.19 1.26 -7.94
CA ARG A 358 3.88 -0.05 -7.85
C ARG A 358 2.91 -1.19 -7.56
N TRP A 359 1.82 -0.92 -6.85
CA TRP A 359 0.68 -1.82 -6.76
C TRP A 359 0.02 -1.96 -8.14
N ALA A 360 -0.27 -0.85 -8.82
CA ALA A 360 -0.93 -0.85 -10.13
C ALA A 360 -0.16 -1.64 -11.22
N GLU A 361 1.17 -1.58 -11.18
CA GLU A 361 2.12 -2.31 -12.04
C GLU A 361 2.31 -3.80 -11.69
N ALA A 362 1.86 -4.23 -10.50
CA ALA A 362 1.97 -5.63 -10.09
C ALA A 362 0.97 -6.52 -10.83
N ASP A 363 1.26 -7.82 -10.86
CA ASP A 363 0.27 -8.82 -11.28
C ASP A 363 -0.81 -8.90 -10.19
N ARG A 364 -2.06 -8.57 -10.55
CA ARG A 364 -3.15 -8.33 -9.60
C ARG A 364 -4.41 -9.11 -9.98
N GLY A 365 -5.17 -9.52 -8.96
CA GLY A 365 -6.51 -10.10 -9.09
C GLY A 365 -7.43 -9.62 -7.97
N PHE A 366 -8.73 -9.85 -8.08
CA PHE A 366 -9.66 -9.73 -6.93
C PHE A 366 -10.00 -11.13 -6.42
N GLU A 367 -9.87 -11.33 -5.12
CA GLU A 367 -10.19 -12.61 -4.47
C GLU A 367 -10.86 -12.38 -3.12
N SER A 368 -11.60 -13.39 -2.67
CA SER A 368 -12.15 -13.47 -1.33
C SER A 368 -11.24 -14.34 -0.47
N VAL A 369 -10.97 -13.90 0.76
CA VAL A 369 -10.09 -14.57 1.72
C VAL A 369 -10.80 -14.65 3.06
N VAL A 370 -10.79 -15.83 3.67
CA VAL A 370 -11.20 -16.05 5.07
C VAL A 370 -9.96 -15.95 5.94
N ILE A 371 -10.02 -15.22 7.06
CA ILE A 371 -8.86 -14.89 7.93
C ILE A 371 -9.19 -15.12 9.40
#